data_AF-A0A9D4JH31-F1
#
_entry.id   AF-A0A9D4JH31-F1
#
_cell.length_a   1.000
_cell.length_b   1.000
_cell.length_c   1.000
_cell.angle_alpha   90.00
_cell.angle_beta   90.00
_cell.angle_gamma   90.00
#
_symmetry.space_group_name_H-M   'P 1'
#
loop_
_entity.id
_entity.type
_entity.pdbx_description
1 polymer ?
#
loop_
_entity_poly.entity_id
_entity_poly.type
_entity_poly.pdbx_seq_one_letter_code
_entity_poly.pdbx_strand_id
1 'polypeptide(L)'
;MVKAYKCICCNKRAKPKDRRPLTDTVKNYLRRVLPAVDPTDSDVICFQCRVKSYKNAPKPRQCSDNISNDPDYQPQPSTSRQPFSPLSIRWVVESANARIKRFKYLDHVMPNSQLPFIGDFVRIVCAISNKYFPPLSSPDQVEQDELIAKKMLQQNEKENELKMLVEEKGLARKKTIWRPIEDCEVQGFPRLSDEQLSELTLGVYQLRLSSSYMQEHTTGNCDIKVHVHEQSLISAKLQSRHTSSRRYMLWIRHSEDMVESWYCQCKT
;
A
#
# COMPACT_ATOMS: atom_id res chain seq x y z
N MET A 1 11.38 50.89 -14.85
CA MET A 1 12.30 49.75 -15.08
C MET A 1 11.60 48.45 -14.69
N VAL A 2 11.52 47.46 -15.60
CA VAL A 2 10.90 46.16 -15.30
C VAL A 2 11.88 45.33 -14.45
N LYS A 3 11.53 45.02 -13.19
CA LYS A 3 12.34 44.15 -12.32
C LYS A 3 12.45 42.76 -12.93
N ALA A 4 13.59 42.42 -13.53
CA ALA A 4 13.84 41.09 -14.10
C ALA A 4 14.71 40.27 -13.13
N TYR A 5 14.39 39.00 -12.93
CA TYR A 5 15.08 38.12 -11.97
C TYR A 5 15.88 37.05 -12.71
N LYS A 6 17.07 36.71 -12.21
CA LYS A 6 17.90 35.67 -12.82
C LYS A 6 17.45 34.29 -12.34
N CYS A 7 17.13 33.40 -13.27
CA CYS A 7 16.80 32.00 -12.95
C CYS A 7 18.09 31.26 -12.58
N ILE A 8 18.15 30.65 -11.39
CA ILE A 8 19.33 29.86 -10.95
C ILE A 8 19.59 28.63 -11.82
N CYS A 9 18.54 28.07 -12.44
CA CYS A 9 18.66 26.84 -13.24
C CYS A 9 19.19 27.07 -14.66
N CYS A 10 18.78 28.17 -15.33
CA CYS A 10 19.14 28.42 -16.73
C CYS A 10 19.86 29.75 -16.96
N ASN A 11 20.14 30.51 -15.91
CA ASN A 11 20.75 31.84 -15.92
C ASN A 11 20.03 32.91 -16.76
N LYS A 12 18.85 32.61 -17.33
CA LYS A 12 18.03 33.55 -18.09
C LYS A 12 17.31 34.53 -17.16
N ARG A 13 17.14 35.78 -17.62
CA ARG A 13 16.32 36.79 -16.94
C ARG A 13 14.83 36.49 -17.17
N ALA A 14 14.12 36.16 -16.11
CA ALA A 14 12.69 35.92 -16.10
C ALA A 14 11.93 37.21 -15.77
N LYS A 15 10.75 37.37 -16.39
CA LYS A 15 9.78 38.43 -16.04
C LYS A 15 9.20 38.14 -14.64
N PRO A 16 8.74 39.16 -13.88
CA PRO A 16 8.13 38.96 -12.56
C PRO A 16 7.06 37.86 -12.52
N LYS A 17 6.21 37.79 -13.55
CA LYS A 17 5.14 36.79 -13.69
C LYS A 17 5.62 35.35 -13.79
N ASP A 18 6.86 35.13 -14.24
CA ASP A 18 7.45 33.82 -14.46
C ASP A 18 8.38 33.40 -13.31
N ARG A 19 8.58 34.29 -12.32
CA ARG A 19 9.35 34.04 -11.10
C ARG A 19 8.64 32.98 -10.26
N ARG A 20 9.36 31.94 -9.87
CA ARG A 20 8.86 30.91 -8.96
C ARG A 20 9.88 30.71 -7.82
N PRO A 21 9.43 30.68 -6.56
CA PRO A 21 10.30 30.35 -5.44
C PRO A 21 10.72 28.88 -5.51
N LEU A 22 11.79 28.55 -4.80
CA LEU A 22 12.26 27.19 -4.67
C LEU A 22 11.46 26.46 -3.58
N THR A 23 10.99 25.25 -3.90
CA THR A 23 10.52 24.28 -2.90
C THR A 23 11.62 23.25 -2.64
N ASP A 24 11.57 22.51 -1.53
CA ASP A 24 12.61 21.53 -1.18
C ASP A 24 12.80 20.46 -2.26
N THR A 25 11.72 20.04 -2.92
CA THR A 25 11.77 19.14 -4.07
C THR A 25 12.62 19.72 -5.20
N VAL A 26 12.49 21.03 -5.47
CA VAL A 26 13.25 21.68 -6.54
C VAL A 26 14.70 21.93 -6.11
N LYS A 27 14.96 22.27 -4.85
CA LYS A 27 16.34 22.36 -4.31
C LYS A 27 17.08 21.05 -4.49
N ASN A 28 16.45 19.93 -4.13
CA ASN A 28 17.02 18.59 -4.30
C ASN A 28 17.27 18.23 -5.78
N TYR A 29 16.37 18.62 -6.68
CA TYR A 29 16.59 18.46 -8.12
C TYR A 29 17.79 19.30 -8.61
N LEU A 30 17.89 20.56 -8.17
CA LEU A 30 18.98 21.46 -8.57
C LEU A 30 20.34 20.96 -8.07
N ARG A 31 20.45 20.50 -6.82
CA ARG A 31 21.70 19.92 -6.31
C ARG A 31 22.17 18.70 -7.11
N ARG A 32 21.23 17.93 -7.68
CA ARG A 32 21.55 16.78 -8.54
C ARG A 32 22.02 17.17 -9.93
N VAL A 33 21.43 18.22 -10.52
CA VAL A 33 21.70 18.62 -11.92
C VAL A 33 22.80 19.66 -12.02
N LEU A 34 23.00 20.46 -10.96
CA LEU A 34 24.00 21.52 -10.86
C LEU A 34 24.76 21.35 -9.53
N PRO A 35 25.67 20.37 -9.41
CA PRO A 35 26.39 20.09 -8.15
C PRO A 35 27.21 21.26 -7.62
N ALA A 36 27.64 22.17 -8.51
CA ALA A 36 28.41 23.37 -8.17
C ALA A 36 27.54 24.55 -7.70
N VAL A 37 26.22 24.37 -7.57
CA VAL A 37 25.28 25.42 -7.19
C VAL A 37 24.53 24.98 -5.94
N ASP A 38 24.67 25.74 -4.85
CA ASP A 38 23.88 25.51 -3.63
C ASP A 38 22.67 26.47 -3.57
N PRO A 39 21.43 25.98 -3.80
CA PRO A 39 20.25 26.83 -3.86
C PRO A 39 19.79 27.28 -2.46
N THR A 40 19.68 28.60 -2.28
CA THR A 40 19.15 29.25 -1.06
C THR A 40 17.65 29.57 -1.20
N ASP A 41 16.98 29.91 -0.09
CA ASP A 41 15.57 30.33 -0.10
C ASP A 41 15.32 31.65 -0.83
N SER A 42 16.37 32.45 -1.05
CA SER A 42 16.29 33.71 -1.78
C SER A 42 16.31 33.50 -3.30
N ASP A 43 16.75 32.33 -3.76
CA ASP A 43 16.90 32.01 -5.17
C ASP A 43 15.58 31.71 -5.85
N VAL A 44 15.53 31.95 -7.16
CA VAL A 44 14.33 31.75 -7.97
C VAL A 44 14.60 31.06 -9.29
N ILE A 45 13.58 30.37 -9.77
CA ILE A 45 13.58 29.72 -11.08
C ILE A 45 12.49 30.32 -11.97
N CYS A 46 12.67 30.19 -13.28
CA CYS A 46 11.61 30.49 -14.22
C CYS A 46 10.59 29.35 -14.29
N PHE A 47 9.37 29.67 -14.75
CA PHE A 47 8.30 28.69 -14.94
C PHE A 47 8.73 27.47 -15.77
N GLN A 48 9.47 27.67 -16.86
CA GLN A 48 9.94 26.57 -17.72
C GLN A 48 10.89 25.61 -16.97
N CYS A 49 11.82 26.14 -16.19
CA CYS A 49 12.73 25.34 -15.38
C CYS A 49 11.97 24.61 -14.26
N ARG A 50 10.92 25.22 -13.69
CA ARG A 50 10.04 24.55 -12.73
C ARG A 50 9.28 23.37 -13.35
N VAL A 51 8.76 23.54 -14.56
CA VAL A 51 8.11 22.41 -15.27
C VAL A 51 9.13 21.30 -15.55
N LYS A 52 10.34 21.67 -15.96
CA LYS A 52 11.43 20.70 -16.20
C LYS A 52 11.84 19.95 -14.93
N SER A 53 11.90 20.62 -13.78
CA SER A 53 12.19 19.97 -12.50
C SER A 53 11.10 18.97 -12.10
N TYR A 54 9.82 19.25 -12.34
CA TYR A 54 8.75 18.29 -12.06
C TYR A 54 8.75 17.08 -13.00
N LYS A 55 9.05 17.28 -14.30
CA LYS A 55 9.11 16.17 -15.26
C LYS A 55 10.25 15.18 -14.96
N ASN A 56 11.36 15.70 -14.44
CA ASN A 56 12.58 14.93 -14.17
C ASN A 56 12.77 14.58 -12.67
N ALA A 57 11.90 15.07 -11.79
CA ALA A 57 11.87 14.63 -10.42
C ALA A 57 11.54 13.13 -10.40
N PRO A 58 12.12 12.34 -9.48
CA PRO A 58 11.71 10.96 -9.29
C PRO A 58 10.20 10.98 -9.01
N LYS A 59 9.42 10.44 -9.96
CA LYS A 59 7.99 10.30 -9.76
C LYS A 59 7.80 9.33 -8.59
N PRO A 60 7.00 9.66 -7.56
CA PRO A 60 6.46 8.60 -6.71
C PRO A 60 5.80 7.59 -7.65
N ARG A 61 6.05 6.29 -7.44
CA ARG A 61 5.44 5.23 -8.26
C ARG A 61 3.93 5.50 -8.31
N GLN A 62 3.43 5.89 -9.47
CA GLN A 62 1.99 6.02 -9.69
C GLN A 62 1.42 4.61 -9.72
N CYS A 63 0.68 4.22 -8.68
CA CYS A 63 -0.35 3.21 -8.85
C CYS A 63 -1.41 3.85 -9.74
N SER A 64 -1.65 3.25 -10.90
CA SER A 64 -2.74 3.64 -11.79
C SER A 64 -4.07 3.28 -11.15
N ASP A 65 -4.68 4.22 -10.43
CA ASP A 65 -6.10 4.14 -10.09
C ASP A 65 -6.90 4.46 -11.35
N ASN A 66 -7.09 3.46 -12.21
CA ASN A 66 -8.17 3.50 -13.20
C ASN A 66 -9.46 3.14 -12.45
N ILE A 67 -10.05 4.12 -11.79
CA ILE A 67 -11.47 4.05 -11.43
C ILE A 67 -12.23 4.25 -12.75
N SER A 68 -12.74 3.17 -13.31
CA SER A 68 -13.77 3.23 -14.34
C SER A 68 -14.97 3.95 -13.74
N ASN A 69 -15.26 5.16 -14.25
CA ASN A 69 -16.51 5.86 -13.98
C ASN A 69 -17.63 5.14 -14.75
N ASP A 70 -18.10 4.02 -14.19
CA ASP A 70 -19.30 3.34 -14.64
C ASP A 70 -20.49 3.90 -13.84
N PRO A 71 -21.47 4.56 -14.47
CA PRO A 71 -22.60 5.17 -13.78
C PRO A 71 -23.54 4.16 -13.10
N ASP A 72 -23.43 2.86 -13.39
CA ASP A 72 -24.18 1.79 -12.71
C ASP A 72 -23.40 1.10 -11.57
N TYR A 73 -22.16 1.54 -11.26
CA TYR A 73 -21.45 1.06 -10.08
C TYR A 73 -22.06 1.67 -8.81
N GLN A 74 -23.05 1.00 -8.24
CA GLN A 74 -23.48 1.25 -6.87
C GLN A 74 -22.41 0.73 -5.91
N PRO A 75 -21.76 1.59 -5.09
CA PRO A 75 -20.86 1.11 -4.05
C PRO A 75 -21.68 0.28 -3.07
N GLN A 76 -21.42 -1.02 -3.00
CA GLN A 76 -22.03 -1.85 -1.97
C GLN A 76 -21.55 -1.35 -0.60
N PRO A 77 -22.45 -1.24 0.40
CA PRO A 77 -22.10 -0.77 1.72
C PRO A 77 -21.01 -1.69 2.31
N SER A 78 -19.88 -1.07 2.67
CA SER A 78 -18.72 -1.74 3.25
C SER A 78 -19.09 -2.32 4.62
N THR A 79 -19.60 -3.56 4.61
CA THR A 79 -19.76 -4.33 5.84
C THR A 79 -18.36 -4.54 6.45
N SER A 80 -18.20 -4.03 7.66
CA SER A 80 -17.00 -4.08 8.49
C SER A 80 -16.68 -5.51 8.93
N ARG A 81 -16.39 -6.38 7.97
CA ARG A 81 -15.96 -7.76 8.20
C ARG A 81 -14.45 -7.76 8.39
N GLN A 82 -13.98 -8.69 9.22
CA GLN A 82 -12.57 -8.83 9.59
C GLN A 82 -11.67 -8.75 8.34
N PRO A 83 -10.47 -8.15 8.42
CA PRO A 83 -9.63 -7.83 7.25
C PRO A 83 -9.12 -9.05 6.46
N PHE A 84 -9.45 -10.27 6.87
CA PHE A 84 -8.94 -11.51 6.27
C PHE A 84 -9.61 -11.92 4.96
N SER A 85 -10.94 -11.75 4.84
CA SER A 85 -11.68 -12.30 3.70
C SER A 85 -11.29 -11.72 2.33
N PRO A 86 -10.93 -10.42 2.20
CA PRO A 86 -10.57 -9.88 0.89
C PRO A 86 -9.16 -10.28 0.45
N LEU A 87 -8.25 -10.54 1.39
CA LEU A 87 -6.84 -10.81 1.10
C LEU A 87 -6.60 -12.24 0.62
N SER A 88 -7.35 -13.23 1.11
CA SER A 88 -7.22 -14.63 0.69
C SER A 88 -7.83 -14.86 -0.70
N ILE A 89 -9.03 -14.34 -0.96
CA ILE A 89 -9.67 -14.41 -2.30
C ILE A 89 -8.82 -13.68 -3.33
N ARG A 90 -8.23 -12.53 -2.95
CA ARG A 90 -7.33 -11.78 -3.81
C ARG A 90 -6.17 -12.63 -4.30
N TRP A 91 -5.59 -13.52 -3.49
CA TRP A 91 -4.50 -14.38 -3.94
C TRP A 91 -4.93 -15.36 -5.04
N VAL A 92 -6.11 -15.99 -4.89
CA VAL A 92 -6.65 -16.90 -5.90
C VAL A 92 -6.87 -16.14 -7.22
N VAL A 93 -7.45 -14.95 -7.12
CA VAL A 93 -7.70 -14.07 -8.27
C VAL A 93 -6.39 -13.59 -8.91
N GLU A 94 -5.42 -13.15 -8.12
CA GLU A 94 -4.10 -12.69 -8.59
C GLU A 94 -3.32 -13.84 -9.25
N SER A 95 -3.38 -15.05 -8.70
CA SER A 95 -2.72 -16.23 -9.25
C SER A 95 -3.35 -16.65 -10.58
N ALA A 96 -4.68 -16.62 -10.70
CA ALA A 96 -5.37 -16.85 -11.95
C ALA A 96 -5.06 -15.76 -12.99
N ASN A 97 -5.10 -14.48 -12.59
CA ASN A 97 -4.79 -13.35 -13.45
C ASN A 97 -3.34 -13.39 -13.94
N ALA A 98 -2.40 -13.78 -13.09
CA ALA A 98 -1.00 -13.95 -13.46
C ALA A 98 -0.82 -14.99 -14.57
N ARG A 99 -1.63 -16.06 -14.61
CA ARG A 99 -1.59 -17.03 -15.72
C ARG A 99 -2.07 -16.42 -17.03
N ILE A 100 -3.15 -15.65 -17.00
CA ILE A 100 -3.69 -14.95 -18.17
C ILE A 100 -2.66 -13.95 -18.71
N LYS A 101 -2.01 -13.19 -17.82
CA LYS A 101 -0.99 -12.19 -18.17
C LYS A 101 0.34 -12.76 -18.64
N ARG A 102 0.56 -14.08 -18.60
CA ARG A 102 1.71 -14.70 -19.29
C ARG A 102 1.63 -14.52 -20.80
N PHE A 103 0.43 -14.37 -21.33
CA PHE A 103 0.21 -14.11 -22.74
C PHE A 103 0.41 -12.62 -22.98
N LYS A 104 1.53 -12.25 -23.60
CA LYS A 104 1.94 -10.85 -23.85
C LYS A 104 0.82 -9.98 -24.42
N TYR A 105 -0.03 -10.56 -25.26
CA TYR A 105 -1.18 -9.86 -25.85
C TYR A 105 -2.16 -9.33 -24.80
N LEU A 106 -2.39 -10.09 -23.72
CA LEU A 106 -3.32 -9.75 -22.63
C LEU A 106 -2.65 -8.99 -21.47
N ASP A 107 -1.32 -8.87 -21.47
CA ASP A 107 -0.57 -8.08 -20.49
C ASP A 107 -0.45 -6.59 -20.88
N HIS A 108 -0.70 -6.27 -22.15
CA HIS A 108 -0.60 -4.92 -22.70
C HIS A 108 -1.95 -4.28 -22.99
N VAL A 109 -1.94 -2.97 -23.22
CA VAL A 109 -3.14 -2.21 -23.60
C VAL A 109 -3.59 -2.66 -24.99
N MET A 110 -4.82 -3.18 -25.07
CA MET A 110 -5.40 -3.65 -26.32
C MET A 110 -6.09 -2.53 -27.11
N PRO A 111 -6.10 -2.60 -28.46
CA PRO A 111 -6.88 -1.68 -29.28
C PRO A 111 -8.37 -1.83 -29.04
N ASN A 112 -9.12 -0.71 -29.07
CA ASN A 112 -10.58 -0.72 -28.86
C ASN A 112 -11.34 -1.63 -29.84
N SER A 113 -10.81 -1.81 -31.06
CA SER A 113 -11.39 -2.70 -32.07
C SER A 113 -11.42 -4.18 -31.66
N GLN A 114 -10.59 -4.56 -30.69
CA GLN A 114 -10.45 -5.94 -30.20
C GLN A 114 -11.28 -6.22 -28.95
N LEU A 115 -11.87 -5.18 -28.33
CA LEU A 115 -12.72 -5.33 -27.15
C LEU A 115 -13.89 -6.30 -27.34
N PRO A 116 -14.58 -6.37 -28.50
CA PRO A 116 -15.66 -7.35 -28.69
C PRO A 116 -15.21 -8.81 -28.55
N PHE A 117 -13.93 -9.10 -28.82
CA PHE A 117 -13.37 -10.45 -28.84
C PHE A 117 -12.61 -10.82 -27.55
N ILE A 118 -12.54 -9.92 -26.57
CA ILE A 118 -11.74 -10.15 -25.35
C ILE A 118 -12.20 -11.39 -24.58
N GLY A 119 -13.51 -11.63 -24.53
CA GLY A 119 -14.08 -12.80 -23.89
C GLY A 119 -13.56 -14.09 -24.52
N ASP A 120 -13.45 -14.13 -25.84
CA ASP A 120 -12.97 -15.30 -26.57
C ASP A 120 -11.46 -15.49 -26.39
N PHE A 121 -10.67 -14.42 -26.42
CA PHE A 121 -9.23 -14.51 -26.13
C PHE A 121 -8.97 -15.05 -24.73
N VAL A 122 -9.71 -14.57 -23.72
CA VAL A 122 -9.59 -15.08 -22.34
C VAL A 122 -9.99 -16.55 -22.27
N ARG A 123 -11.10 -16.96 -22.91
CA ARG A 123 -11.53 -18.38 -22.95
C ARG A 123 -10.48 -19.28 -23.58
N ILE A 124 -9.92 -18.89 -24.73
CA ILE A 124 -8.86 -19.63 -25.43
C ILE A 124 -7.64 -19.78 -24.52
N VAL A 125 -7.17 -18.67 -23.94
CA VAL A 125 -6.01 -18.66 -23.05
C VAL A 125 -6.24 -19.52 -21.80
N CYS A 126 -7.42 -19.46 -21.20
CA CYS A 126 -7.80 -20.30 -20.07
C CYS A 126 -7.86 -21.78 -20.48
N ALA A 127 -8.40 -22.13 -21.64
CA ALA A 127 -8.44 -23.51 -22.14
C ALA A 127 -7.04 -24.08 -22.38
N ILE A 128 -6.15 -23.31 -23.02
CA ILE A 128 -4.73 -23.66 -23.16
C ILE A 128 -4.10 -23.84 -21.79
N SER A 129 -4.38 -22.92 -20.87
CA SER A 129 -3.78 -22.95 -19.55
C SER A 129 -4.20 -24.17 -18.73
N ASN A 130 -5.48 -24.54 -18.81
CA ASN A 130 -6.03 -25.71 -18.12
C ASN A 130 -5.52 -27.03 -18.72
N LYS A 131 -5.17 -27.05 -20.02
CA LYS A 131 -4.65 -28.25 -20.68
C LYS A 131 -3.16 -28.48 -20.43
N TYR A 132 -2.35 -27.41 -20.42
CA TYR A 132 -0.89 -27.54 -20.45
C TYR A 132 -0.17 -27.05 -19.20
N PHE A 133 -0.78 -26.21 -18.36
CA PHE A 133 -0.16 -25.81 -17.10
C PHE A 133 -0.63 -26.68 -15.94
N PRO A 134 0.21 -26.87 -14.91
CA PRO A 134 -0.20 -27.52 -13.68
C PRO A 134 -1.46 -26.84 -13.11
N PRO A 135 -2.34 -27.56 -12.42
CA PRO A 135 -3.50 -26.96 -11.74
C PRO A 135 -3.03 -25.91 -10.71
N LEU A 136 -3.90 -24.95 -10.39
CA LEU A 136 -3.60 -23.92 -9.37
C LEU A 136 -3.53 -24.54 -7.97
N SER A 137 -4.37 -25.53 -7.72
CA SER A 137 -4.36 -26.36 -6.51
C SER A 137 -3.74 -27.71 -6.83
N SER A 138 -2.78 -28.15 -6.02
CA SER A 138 -2.28 -29.52 -6.11
C SER A 138 -3.26 -30.49 -5.45
N PRO A 139 -3.48 -31.69 -6.02
CA PRO A 139 -4.38 -32.70 -5.43
C PRO A 139 -3.97 -33.08 -4.00
N ASP A 140 -2.67 -33.03 -3.68
CA ASP A 140 -2.14 -33.37 -2.36
C ASP A 140 -2.41 -32.29 -1.28
N GLN A 141 -2.89 -31.10 -1.68
CA GLN A 141 -3.17 -29.97 -0.77
C GLN A 141 -4.66 -29.69 -0.60
N VAL A 142 -5.55 -30.42 -1.28
CA VAL A 142 -7.00 -30.16 -1.27
C VAL A 142 -7.56 -30.20 0.15
N GLU A 143 -7.18 -31.20 0.95
CA GLU A 143 -7.64 -31.32 2.33
C GLU A 143 -7.16 -30.14 3.20
N GLN A 144 -5.91 -29.71 3.02
CA GLN A 144 -5.38 -28.55 3.74
C GLN A 144 -6.08 -27.25 3.32
N ASP A 145 -6.30 -27.05 2.03
CA ASP A 145 -7.03 -25.89 1.48
C ASP A 145 -8.47 -25.86 2.00
N GLU A 146 -9.15 -27.00 2.07
CA GLU A 146 -10.49 -27.12 2.66
C GLU A 146 -10.51 -26.80 4.15
N LEU A 147 -9.52 -27.29 4.91
CA LEU A 147 -9.39 -26.98 6.33
C LEU A 147 -9.15 -25.48 6.57
N ILE A 148 -8.29 -24.86 5.75
CA ILE A 148 -8.04 -23.41 5.79
C ILE A 148 -9.32 -22.64 5.44
N ALA A 149 -10.04 -23.05 4.40
CA ALA A 149 -11.31 -22.42 4.01
C ALA A 149 -12.37 -22.52 5.11
N LYS A 150 -12.50 -23.67 5.77
CA LYS A 150 -13.39 -23.85 6.93
C LYS A 150 -12.99 -22.96 8.10
N LYS A 151 -11.68 -22.88 8.43
CA LYS A 151 -11.17 -21.95 9.46
C LYS A 151 -11.50 -20.49 9.11
N MET A 152 -11.30 -20.08 7.84
CA MET A 152 -11.63 -18.74 7.37
C MET A 152 -13.12 -18.40 7.51
N LEU A 153 -14.00 -19.33 7.16
CA LEU A 153 -15.45 -19.14 7.29
C LEU A 153 -15.86 -18.99 8.76
N GLN A 154 -15.36 -19.87 9.63
CA GLN A 154 -15.61 -19.80 11.08
C GLN A 154 -15.11 -18.48 11.70
N GLN A 155 -13.96 -17.96 11.25
CA GLN A 155 -13.45 -16.67 11.73
C GLN A 155 -14.26 -15.49 11.18
N ASN A 156 -14.76 -15.57 9.95
CA ASN A 156 -15.59 -14.54 9.35
C ASN A 156 -16.97 -14.40 10.01
N GLU A 157 -17.52 -15.49 10.55
CA GLU A 157 -18.77 -15.48 11.31
C GLU A 157 -18.63 -14.84 12.68
N LYS A 158 -17.44 -14.90 13.29
CA LYS A 158 -17.17 -14.30 14.60
C LYS A 158 -16.99 -12.80 14.48
N GLU A 159 -17.72 -12.03 15.28
CA GLU A 159 -17.44 -10.61 15.40
C GLU A 159 -16.09 -10.37 16.10
N ASN A 160 -15.37 -9.35 15.65
CA ASN A 160 -14.07 -9.02 16.22
C ASN A 160 -14.27 -8.25 17.54
N GLU A 161 -14.06 -8.93 18.67
CA GLU A 161 -14.22 -8.36 20.01
C GLU A 161 -13.32 -7.13 20.23
N LEU A 162 -12.12 -7.12 19.67
CA LEU A 162 -11.21 -5.98 19.77
C LEU A 162 -11.75 -4.77 19.00
N LYS A 163 -12.40 -4.99 17.86
CA LYS A 163 -13.09 -3.92 17.13
C LYS A 163 -14.20 -3.30 17.98
N MET A 164 -15.04 -4.13 18.60
CA MET A 164 -16.10 -3.64 19.50
C MET A 164 -15.50 -2.81 20.63
N LEU A 165 -14.43 -3.29 21.27
CA LEU A 165 -13.75 -2.56 22.34
C LEU A 165 -13.20 -1.21 21.88
N VAL A 166 -12.56 -1.17 20.70
CA VAL A 166 -11.98 0.06 20.13
C VAL A 166 -13.05 1.10 19.85
N GLU A 167 -14.22 0.66 19.38
CA GLU A 167 -15.37 1.51 19.09
C GLU A 167 -16.07 2.00 20.37
N GLU A 168 -16.33 1.09 21.33
CA GLU A 168 -16.95 1.39 22.62
C GLU A 168 -16.12 2.35 23.46
N LYS A 169 -14.82 2.07 23.62
CA LYS A 169 -13.89 2.94 24.37
C LYS A 169 -13.43 4.16 23.58
N GLY A 170 -13.85 4.31 22.32
CA GLY A 170 -13.47 5.43 21.46
C GLY A 170 -11.96 5.59 21.27
N LEU A 171 -11.20 4.48 21.28
CA LEU A 171 -9.73 4.51 21.31
C LEU A 171 -9.11 5.20 20.08
N ALA A 172 -9.82 5.21 18.95
CA ALA A 172 -9.40 5.93 17.75
C ALA A 172 -9.45 7.46 17.90
N ARG A 173 -10.35 7.97 18.76
CA ARG A 173 -10.58 9.42 18.97
C ARG A 173 -9.84 9.96 20.18
N LYS A 174 -9.43 9.07 21.10
CA LYS A 174 -8.70 9.45 22.32
C LYS A 174 -7.39 10.13 21.97
N LYS A 175 -7.03 11.16 22.75
CA LYS A 175 -5.70 11.78 22.64
C LYS A 175 -4.69 10.79 23.21
N THR A 176 -3.75 10.40 22.35
CA THR A 176 -2.77 9.35 22.63
C THR A 176 -1.37 9.89 22.39
N ILE A 177 -0.42 9.53 23.26
CA ILE A 177 0.99 9.90 23.11
C ILE A 177 1.64 8.89 22.17
N TRP A 178 1.92 9.33 20.95
CA TRP A 178 2.55 8.52 19.92
C TRP A 178 4.06 8.66 20.01
N ARG A 179 4.77 7.53 20.07
CA ARG A 179 6.23 7.49 20.05
C ARG A 179 6.71 6.79 18.77
N PRO A 180 7.87 7.17 18.22
CA PRO A 180 8.54 6.37 17.18
C PRO A 180 8.76 4.93 17.68
N ILE A 181 8.81 3.97 16.77
CA ILE A 181 9.00 2.56 17.15
C ILE A 181 10.37 2.32 17.78
N GLU A 182 11.38 3.10 17.39
CA GLU A 182 12.75 3.05 17.89
C GLU A 182 12.84 3.46 19.37
N ASP A 183 11.95 4.36 19.80
CA ASP A 183 11.90 4.91 21.16
C ASP A 183 10.90 4.15 22.06
N CYS A 184 10.32 3.05 21.56
CA CYS A 184 9.26 2.31 22.22
C CYS A 184 9.74 0.90 22.59
N GLU A 185 10.06 0.69 23.87
CA GLU A 185 10.19 -0.66 24.41
C GLU A 185 8.81 -1.25 24.62
N VAL A 186 8.43 -2.17 23.73
CA VAL A 186 7.21 -2.97 23.89
C VAL A 186 7.56 -4.21 24.69
N GLN A 187 7.44 -4.12 26.01
CA GLN A 187 7.67 -5.25 26.90
C GLN A 187 6.60 -6.34 26.70
N GLY A 188 7.03 -7.60 26.67
CA GLY A 188 6.13 -8.75 26.55
C GLY A 188 5.42 -8.90 25.20
N PHE A 189 5.92 -8.27 24.12
CA PHE A 189 5.42 -8.56 22.77
C PHE A 189 5.97 -9.91 22.28
N PRO A 190 5.11 -10.82 21.80
CA PRO A 190 5.50 -12.19 21.50
C PRO A 190 6.42 -12.26 20.29
N ARG A 191 7.40 -13.17 20.35
CA ARG A 191 8.20 -13.57 19.18
C ARG A 191 7.55 -14.78 18.54
N LEU A 192 6.90 -14.55 17.40
CA LEU A 192 6.21 -15.60 16.65
C LEU A 192 7.19 -16.32 15.71
N SER A 193 7.08 -17.64 15.62
CA SER A 193 7.75 -18.45 14.60
C SER A 193 7.08 -18.29 13.22
N ASP A 194 7.74 -18.75 12.16
CA ASP A 194 7.17 -18.72 10.81
C ASP A 194 5.86 -19.53 10.71
N GLU A 195 5.76 -20.64 11.45
CA GLU A 195 4.54 -21.44 11.54
C GLU A 195 3.40 -20.66 12.21
N GLN A 196 3.69 -20.01 13.34
CA GLN A 196 2.71 -19.21 14.06
C GLN A 196 2.25 -18.00 13.23
N LEU A 197 3.17 -17.35 12.53
CA LEU A 197 2.86 -16.28 11.59
C LEU A 197 2.00 -16.77 10.42
N SER A 198 2.28 -17.96 9.89
CA SER A 198 1.50 -18.54 8.80
C SER A 198 0.08 -18.91 9.23
N GLU A 199 -0.08 -19.40 10.47
CA GLU A 199 -1.41 -19.64 11.05
C GLU A 199 -2.16 -18.32 11.28
N LEU A 200 -1.47 -17.30 11.81
CA LEU A 200 -2.02 -15.96 12.01
C LEU A 200 -2.51 -15.34 10.69
N THR A 201 -1.78 -15.52 9.60
CA THR A 201 -2.13 -14.97 8.27
C THR A 201 -2.96 -15.92 7.41
N LEU A 202 -3.28 -17.12 7.90
CA LEU A 202 -3.96 -18.20 7.18
C LEU A 202 -3.30 -18.51 5.81
N GLY A 203 -1.97 -18.49 5.79
CA GLY A 203 -1.17 -18.84 4.62
C GLY A 203 0.08 -17.98 4.43
N VAL A 204 0.99 -18.50 3.60
CA VAL A 204 2.35 -17.98 3.41
C VAL A 204 2.46 -16.76 2.49
N TYR A 205 1.41 -16.42 1.74
CA TYR A 205 1.47 -15.33 0.76
C TYR A 205 1.75 -13.97 1.40
N GLN A 206 1.03 -13.66 2.49
CA GLN A 206 1.21 -12.40 3.21
C GLN A 206 2.63 -12.30 3.80
N LEU A 207 3.17 -13.43 4.26
CA LEU A 207 4.54 -13.51 4.78
C LEU A 207 5.58 -13.24 3.69
N ARG A 208 5.40 -13.77 2.48
CA ARG A 208 6.30 -13.48 1.35
C ARG A 208 6.32 -12.01 0.96
N LEU A 209 5.19 -11.32 1.09
CA LEU A 209 5.12 -9.89 0.83
C LEU A 209 5.73 -9.06 1.98
N SER A 210 5.68 -9.57 3.20
CA SER A 210 6.05 -8.85 4.43
C SER A 210 7.42 -8.19 4.36
N SER A 211 8.45 -8.87 3.82
CA SER A 211 9.81 -8.32 3.73
C SER A 211 9.88 -7.05 2.89
N SER A 212 9.13 -6.97 1.78
CA SER A 212 9.06 -5.75 0.96
C SER A 212 8.37 -4.60 1.72
N TYR A 213 7.32 -4.91 2.49
CA TYR A 213 6.63 -3.92 3.30
C TYR A 213 7.51 -3.42 4.45
N MET A 214 8.22 -4.34 5.13
CA MET A 214 9.15 -4.01 6.21
C MET A 214 10.29 -3.12 5.70
N GLN A 215 10.88 -3.43 4.55
CA GLN A 215 11.97 -2.64 4.00
C GLN A 215 11.58 -1.17 3.74
N GLU A 216 10.35 -0.90 3.28
CA GLU A 216 9.83 0.46 3.08
C GLU A 216 9.69 1.22 4.42
N HIS A 217 9.41 0.53 5.52
CA HIS A 217 9.30 1.11 6.85
C HIS A 217 10.64 1.22 7.60
N THR A 218 11.59 0.31 7.34
CA THR A 218 12.92 0.33 7.98
C THR A 218 13.90 1.25 7.26
N THR A 219 13.82 1.35 5.92
CA THR A 219 14.78 2.12 5.10
C THR A 219 14.14 3.35 4.43
N GLY A 220 12.81 3.37 4.30
CA GLY A 220 12.09 4.46 3.65
C GLY A 220 11.69 5.59 4.61
N ASN A 221 11.02 6.61 4.06
CA ASN A 221 10.48 7.75 4.81
C ASN A 221 9.11 7.45 5.46
N CYS A 222 8.81 6.18 5.76
CA CYS A 222 7.50 5.76 6.22
C CYS A 222 7.48 5.57 7.74
N ASP A 223 6.99 6.57 8.47
CA ASP A 223 6.94 6.53 9.93
C ASP A 223 5.99 5.45 10.47
N ILE A 224 6.48 4.62 11.38
CA ILE A 224 5.66 3.81 12.29
C ILE A 224 5.65 4.50 13.66
N LYS A 225 4.46 4.75 14.20
CA LYS A 225 4.31 5.29 15.56
C LYS A 225 3.51 4.35 16.42
N VAL A 226 3.99 4.10 17.63
CA VAL A 226 3.41 3.13 18.55
C VAL A 226 2.94 3.84 19.82
N HIS A 227 1.87 3.31 20.39
CA HIS A 227 1.45 3.61 21.74
C HIS A 227 1.02 2.33 22.43
N VAL A 228 1.65 2.06 23.57
CA VAL A 228 1.37 0.91 24.44
C VAL A 228 0.33 1.34 25.47
N HIS A 229 -0.77 0.60 25.55
CA HIS A 229 -1.83 0.80 26.53
C HIS A 229 -1.62 -0.15 27.73
N GLU A 230 -2.33 0.11 28.81
CA GLU A 230 -2.48 -0.83 29.92
C GLU A 230 -3.26 -2.07 29.43
N GLN A 231 -2.89 -3.28 29.89
CA GLN A 231 -3.49 -4.58 29.51
C GLN A 231 -3.01 -5.22 28.19
N SER A 232 -1.70 -5.14 27.88
CA SER A 232 -1.10 -5.83 26.71
C SER A 232 -1.79 -5.50 25.38
N LEU A 233 -2.26 -4.25 25.27
CA LEU A 233 -2.87 -3.69 24.08
C LEU A 233 -1.91 -2.66 23.49
N ILE A 234 -1.62 -2.79 22.20
CA ILE A 234 -0.78 -1.86 21.47
C ILE A 234 -1.60 -1.24 20.36
N SER A 235 -1.38 0.05 20.14
CA SER A 235 -1.86 0.74 18.95
C SER A 235 -0.69 1.22 18.11
N ALA A 236 -0.76 0.97 16.81
CA ALA A 236 0.21 1.41 15.82
C ALA A 236 -0.47 2.33 14.80
N LYS A 237 0.23 3.40 14.44
CA LYS A 237 -0.08 4.25 13.30
C LYS A 237 0.92 3.96 12.20
N LEU A 238 0.39 3.50 11.07
CA LEU A 238 1.16 3.18 9.88
C LEU A 238 0.83 4.18 8.77
N GLN A 239 1.85 4.73 8.13
CA GLN A 239 1.67 5.52 6.92
C GLN A 239 1.35 4.61 5.72
N SER A 240 0.43 5.04 4.86
CA SER A 240 0.11 4.31 3.62
C SER A 240 1.28 4.38 2.64
N ARG A 241 1.64 3.24 2.05
CA ARG A 241 2.66 3.17 0.98
C ARG A 241 2.23 3.82 -0.33
N HIS A 242 0.93 3.87 -0.58
CA HIS A 242 0.39 4.41 -1.84
C HIS A 242 0.25 5.92 -1.81
N THR A 243 0.03 6.49 -0.62
CA THR A 243 -0.19 7.93 -0.45
C THR A 243 0.35 8.40 0.90
N SER A 244 1.24 9.40 0.89
CA SER A 244 1.81 9.93 2.14
C SER A 244 0.80 10.62 3.06
N SER A 245 -0.36 11.01 2.53
CA SER A 245 -1.43 11.70 3.28
C SER A 245 -2.30 10.77 4.12
N ARG A 246 -2.36 9.47 3.78
CA ARG A 246 -3.21 8.51 4.50
C ARG A 246 -2.40 7.78 5.56
N ARG A 247 -3.01 7.63 6.73
CA ARG A 247 -2.48 6.85 7.84
C ARG A 247 -3.54 5.87 8.32
N TYR A 248 -3.13 4.64 8.55
CA TYR A 248 -3.98 3.60 9.10
C TYR A 248 -3.68 3.42 10.58
N MET A 249 -4.71 3.13 11.36
CA MET A 249 -4.57 2.73 12.75
C MET A 249 -4.81 1.23 12.87
N LEU A 250 -3.93 0.60 13.61
CA LEU A 250 -3.94 -0.82 13.94
C LEU A 250 -3.94 -0.96 15.46
N TRP A 251 -4.74 -1.87 15.98
CA TRP A 251 -4.71 -2.30 17.37
C TRP A 251 -4.37 -3.78 17.43
N ILE A 252 -3.52 -4.16 18.36
CA ILE A 252 -3.07 -5.54 18.57
C ILE A 252 -3.16 -5.83 20.06
N ARG A 253 -3.94 -6.84 20.43
CA ARG A 253 -3.91 -7.43 21.76
C ARG A 253 -3.01 -8.65 21.73
N HIS A 254 -2.11 -8.73 22.69
CA HIS A 254 -1.14 -9.81 22.79
C HIS A 254 -1.02 -10.30 24.23
N SER A 255 -0.49 -11.50 24.38
CA SER A 255 0.09 -12.04 25.61
C SER A 255 1.59 -12.25 25.39
N GLU A 256 2.31 -12.81 26.38
CA GLU A 256 3.76 -13.03 26.27
C GLU A 256 4.13 -13.95 25.09
N ASP A 257 3.25 -14.89 24.72
CA ASP A 257 3.53 -15.93 23.73
C ASP A 257 2.68 -15.86 22.44
N MET A 258 1.61 -15.05 22.41
CA MET A 258 0.66 -15.06 21.29
C MET A 258 0.04 -13.69 21.00
N VAL A 259 -0.27 -13.45 19.73
CA VAL A 259 -1.19 -12.38 19.32
C VAL A 259 -2.62 -12.90 19.40
N GLU A 260 -3.40 -12.38 20.34
CA GLU A 260 -4.76 -12.85 20.63
C GLU A 260 -5.77 -12.31 19.61
N SER A 261 -5.68 -11.02 19.28
CA SER A 261 -6.60 -10.36 18.34
C SER A 261 -6.02 -9.07 17.80
N TRP A 262 -6.47 -8.67 16.61
CA TRP A 262 -6.08 -7.41 16.00
C TRP A 262 -7.20 -6.78 15.20
N TYR A 263 -7.11 -5.46 14.99
CA TYR A 263 -8.07 -4.69 14.22
C TYR A 263 -7.38 -3.56 13.46
N CYS A 264 -7.55 -3.49 12.13
CA CYS A 264 -7.11 -2.35 11.31
C CYS A 264 -8.30 -1.53 10.81
N GLN A 265 -8.14 -0.21 10.77
CA GLN A 265 -9.03 0.73 10.06
C GLN A 265 -8.76 0.85 8.54
N CYS A 266 -7.92 -0.02 8.02
CA CYS A 266 -7.63 -0.14 6.61
C CYS A 266 -8.96 -0.37 5.86
N LYS A 267 -9.31 0.51 4.91
CA LYS A 267 -10.41 0.22 3.99
C LYS A 267 -9.95 -0.89 3.04
N THR A 268 -10.66 -2.02 3.06
CA THR A 268 -10.52 -3.11 2.10
C THR A 268 -11.21 -2.80 0.78
#